data_AF-S8DEA9-F1
#
_entry.id   AF-S8DEA9-F1
#
_cell.length_a   1.000
_cell.length_b   1.000
_cell.length_c   1.000
_cell.angle_alpha   90.00
_cell.angle_beta   90.00
_cell.angle_gamma   90.00
#
_symmetry.space_group_name_H-M   'P 1'
#
loop_
_entity.id
_entity.type
_entity.pdbx_description
1 polymer ?
#
loop_
_entity_poly.entity_id
_entity_poly.type
_entity_poly.pdbx_seq_one_letter_code
_entity_poly.pdbx_strand_id
1 'polypeptide(L)'
;LKFSIRLQQQRRCLPCPNSCGVFSSKLMPIAFPCSFSDSFPRSFRSRRKLTAPLIICRMNKNSDVISQLEFRNPGEKKKPDKRADGIFWILLINLGTFLADHLFQVGWIRELYLHHNQPRWYQFITATFCHFNWNHLSSNLFFLYIFGKLVEEEEGGFGLWLSYILTGAGANLVSWLILPRNAVSIGASGAVFGLFAVSVLVKMSLDWRKILEALILGQFVVEKV
;
A
#
# COMPACT_ATOMS: atom_id res chain seq x y z
N LEU A 1 -4.94 -17.91 3.39
CA LEU A 1 -4.47 -17.93 1.98
C LEU A 1 -3.15 -18.70 1.92
N LYS A 2 -3.19 -19.96 1.50
CA LYS A 2 -2.08 -20.92 1.58
C LYS A 2 -1.50 -21.11 0.17
N PHE A 3 -0.42 -20.41 -0.17
CA PHE A 3 0.28 -20.63 -1.44
C PHE A 3 1.32 -21.74 -1.24
N SER A 4 0.95 -22.97 -1.61
CA SER A 4 1.85 -24.11 -1.71
C SER A 4 2.20 -24.30 -3.18
N ILE A 5 3.45 -24.03 -3.56
CA ILE A 5 3.92 -24.18 -4.94
C ILE A 5 4.44 -25.61 -5.11
N ARG A 6 3.67 -26.47 -5.79
CA ARG A 6 4.16 -27.74 -6.34
C ARG A 6 4.93 -27.44 -7.63
N LEU A 7 6.18 -27.92 -7.71
CA LEU A 7 6.98 -27.96 -8.91
C LEU A 7 6.31 -28.84 -9.97
N GLN A 8 5.87 -28.24 -11.08
CA GLN A 8 5.40 -28.96 -12.27
C GLN A 8 6.60 -29.41 -13.12
N GLN A 9 6.82 -30.70 -13.11
CA GLN A 9 7.78 -31.43 -13.92
C GLN A 9 7.37 -31.38 -15.39
N GLN A 10 8.19 -30.75 -16.24
CA GLN A 10 8.04 -30.72 -17.69
C GLN A 10 7.85 -32.13 -18.26
N ARG A 11 6.66 -32.43 -18.78
CA ARG A 11 6.48 -33.49 -19.77
C ARG A 11 6.28 -32.85 -21.14
N ARG A 12 7.15 -33.26 -22.06
CA ARG A 12 7.17 -32.92 -23.48
C ARG A 12 5.85 -33.32 -24.14
N CYS A 13 5.29 -32.44 -24.98
CA CYS A 13 4.35 -32.83 -26.03
C CYS A 13 5.01 -32.55 -27.39
N LEU A 14 5.15 -33.60 -28.20
CA LEU A 14 5.59 -33.57 -29.59
C LEU A 14 4.45 -33.05 -30.51
N PRO A 15 4.75 -32.53 -31.71
CA PRO A 15 3.74 -32.01 -32.64
C PRO A 15 3.20 -33.11 -33.57
N CYS A 16 1.93 -33.03 -33.95
CA CYS A 16 1.35 -33.80 -35.06
C CYS A 16 0.40 -32.93 -35.92
N PRO A 17 0.17 -33.29 -37.21
CA PRO A 17 -0.03 -32.34 -38.31
C PRO A 17 -1.46 -32.31 -38.91
N ASN A 18 -1.71 -31.23 -39.67
CA ASN A 18 -2.72 -30.94 -40.72
C ASN A 18 -3.85 -31.95 -41.03
N SER A 19 -5.12 -31.49 -41.03
CA SER A 19 -5.93 -31.20 -42.25
C SER A 19 -7.47 -31.19 -42.05
N CYS A 20 -8.10 -30.16 -42.63
CA CYS A 20 -9.43 -30.05 -43.29
C CYS A 20 -10.77 -30.43 -42.63
N GLY A 21 -11.73 -29.49 -42.71
CA GLY A 21 -13.18 -29.76 -42.65
C GLY A 21 -14.06 -28.50 -42.51
N VAL A 22 -14.70 -28.08 -43.60
CA VAL A 22 -15.60 -26.93 -43.76
C VAL A 22 -17.05 -27.30 -43.39
N PHE A 23 -17.80 -26.48 -42.62
CA PHE A 23 -19.19 -26.07 -42.96
C PHE A 23 -19.78 -24.93 -42.08
N SER A 24 -20.59 -24.11 -42.74
CA SER A 24 -21.41 -22.94 -42.35
C SER A 24 -22.37 -23.21 -41.16
N SER A 25 -22.93 -22.27 -40.37
CA SER A 25 -23.38 -20.89 -40.61
C SER A 25 -23.85 -20.21 -39.29
N LYS A 26 -23.93 -18.87 -39.33
CA LYS A 26 -24.83 -17.94 -38.60
C LYS A 26 -24.36 -17.16 -37.34
N LEU A 27 -24.52 -15.84 -37.51
CA LEU A 27 -24.65 -14.69 -36.60
C LEU A 27 -23.38 -13.88 -36.17
N MET A 28 -23.20 -12.77 -36.89
CA MET A 28 -22.45 -11.52 -36.63
C MET A 28 -23.24 -10.58 -35.66
N PRO A 29 -22.76 -9.36 -35.33
CA PRO A 29 -21.42 -8.91 -34.89
C PRO A 29 -21.54 -7.90 -33.71
N ILE A 30 -20.45 -7.26 -33.27
CA ILE A 30 -20.33 -5.79 -33.13
C ILE A 30 -18.85 -5.47 -32.86
N ALA A 31 -18.28 -4.68 -33.76
CA ALA A 31 -16.93 -4.18 -33.77
C ALA A 31 -16.86 -2.76 -33.18
N PHE A 32 -15.71 -2.43 -32.61
CA PHE A 32 -15.26 -1.09 -32.23
C PHE A 32 -15.04 -0.20 -33.48
N PRO A 33 -15.13 1.13 -33.34
CA PRO A 33 -14.39 2.03 -34.20
C PRO A 33 -13.34 2.84 -33.43
N CYS A 34 -12.11 2.81 -33.95
CA CYS A 34 -11.13 3.88 -33.84
C CYS A 34 -11.44 4.94 -34.91
N SER A 35 -11.31 6.22 -34.57
CA SER A 35 -10.54 7.22 -35.35
C SER A 35 -10.79 8.63 -34.81
N PHE A 36 -9.70 9.35 -34.60
CA PHE A 36 -9.67 10.76 -34.20
C PHE A 36 -8.85 11.49 -35.27
N SER A 37 -9.44 12.47 -35.94
CA SER A 37 -8.73 13.43 -36.79
C SER A 37 -9.57 14.69 -36.99
N ASP A 38 -9.02 15.79 -36.47
CA ASP A 38 -9.03 17.19 -36.91
C ASP A 38 -10.24 17.80 -37.63
N SER A 39 -10.70 18.97 -37.13
CA SER A 39 -10.69 20.29 -37.83
C SER A 39 -11.67 21.32 -37.21
N PHE A 40 -11.15 22.48 -36.80
CA PHE A 40 -11.88 23.78 -36.65
C PHE A 40 -12.18 24.38 -38.06
N PRO A 41 -12.84 25.55 -38.26
CA PRO A 41 -13.65 26.45 -37.40
C PRO A 41 -15.01 26.89 -38.05
N ARG A 42 -15.90 27.58 -37.31
CA ARG A 42 -16.58 28.87 -37.69
C ARG A 42 -17.81 29.22 -36.84
N SER A 43 -17.74 30.40 -36.21
CA SER A 43 -18.73 31.48 -36.21
C SER A 43 -20.24 31.13 -36.20
N PHE A 44 -20.92 31.42 -35.09
CA PHE A 44 -22.26 32.01 -35.18
C PHE A 44 -22.49 33.10 -34.11
N ARG A 45 -22.99 34.23 -34.61
CA ARG A 45 -23.28 35.48 -33.93
C ARG A 45 -24.75 35.46 -33.50
N SER A 46 -25.06 35.78 -32.26
CA SER A 46 -26.40 36.25 -31.91
C SER A 46 -26.34 37.30 -30.80
N ARG A 47 -26.88 38.48 -31.13
CA ARG A 47 -26.98 39.68 -30.30
C ARG A 47 -28.14 39.53 -29.32
N ARG A 48 -27.93 39.91 -28.05
CA ARG A 48 -28.93 40.65 -27.28
C ARG A 48 -28.25 41.84 -26.61
N LYS A 49 -28.72 43.03 -26.97
CA LYS A 49 -28.45 44.30 -26.27
C LYS A 49 -29.34 44.33 -25.02
N LEU A 50 -28.80 44.67 -23.86
CA LEU A 50 -29.50 45.54 -22.91
C LEU A 50 -28.50 46.22 -21.97
N THR A 51 -28.85 47.46 -21.65
CA THR A 51 -28.10 48.60 -21.10
C THR A 51 -27.81 48.54 -19.60
N ALA A 52 -26.66 49.05 -19.16
CA ALA A 52 -26.47 49.67 -17.82
C ALA A 52 -25.22 50.57 -17.78
N PRO A 53 -25.25 51.72 -17.06
CA PRO A 53 -24.22 52.76 -17.14
C PRO A 53 -23.05 52.54 -16.16
N LEU A 54 -21.87 53.02 -16.56
CA LEU A 54 -20.67 53.15 -15.73
C LEU A 54 -20.87 54.29 -14.71
N ILE A 55 -20.97 53.96 -13.43
CA ILE A 55 -20.80 54.91 -12.31
C ILE A 55 -19.54 54.52 -11.54
N ILE A 56 -18.62 55.47 -11.46
CA ILE A 56 -17.38 55.44 -10.70
C ILE A 56 -17.71 55.46 -9.20
N CYS A 57 -17.13 54.55 -8.42
CA CYS A 57 -16.96 54.72 -6.97
C CYS A 57 -15.51 54.43 -6.59
N ARG A 58 -14.75 55.53 -6.43
CA ARG A 58 -13.47 55.58 -5.72
C ARG A 58 -13.80 55.59 -4.23
N MET A 59 -13.48 54.51 -3.51
CA MET A 59 -13.50 54.51 -2.05
C MET A 59 -12.12 54.16 -1.49
N ASN A 60 -11.50 55.18 -0.89
CA ASN A 60 -10.44 55.05 0.10
C ASN A 60 -11.14 54.88 1.45
N LYS A 61 -10.86 53.79 2.18
CA LYS A 61 -11.16 53.64 3.60
C LYS A 61 -10.24 52.58 4.22
N ASN A 62 -9.20 53.05 4.88
CA ASN A 62 -8.78 52.47 6.16
C ASN A 62 -9.96 52.65 7.15
N SER A 63 -10.14 51.67 8.04
CA SER A 63 -11.33 51.43 8.91
C SER A 63 -12.39 50.58 8.17
N ASP A 64 -12.73 49.34 8.53
CA ASP A 64 -12.91 48.73 9.84
C ASP A 64 -12.93 47.18 9.72
N VAL A 65 -11.88 46.44 10.09
CA VAL A 65 -11.99 45.04 10.61
C VAL A 65 -10.74 44.68 11.44
N ILE A 66 -10.41 45.49 12.45
CA ILE A 66 -9.65 45.01 13.62
C ILE A 66 -10.70 44.81 14.71
N SER A 67 -11.24 43.59 14.81
CA SER A 67 -12.05 43.12 15.96
C SER A 67 -12.54 41.68 15.78
N GLN A 68 -11.61 40.76 15.47
CA GLN A 68 -11.61 39.34 15.85
C GLN A 68 -10.13 38.93 15.94
N LEU A 69 -9.34 39.51 16.86
CA LEU A 69 -9.21 38.99 18.23
C LEU A 69 -9.17 37.47 18.18
N GLU A 70 -7.98 36.92 17.96
CA GLU A 70 -7.16 36.40 19.06
C GLU A 70 -7.89 35.27 19.80
N PHE A 71 -7.80 34.05 19.25
CA PHE A 71 -7.50 32.83 20.02
C PHE A 71 -7.25 31.66 19.04
N ARG A 72 -6.31 31.81 18.09
CA ARG A 72 -5.58 30.62 17.62
C ARG A 72 -4.34 30.53 18.50
N ASN A 73 -4.49 29.74 19.57
CA ASN A 73 -3.49 29.49 20.60
C ASN A 73 -2.04 29.50 20.05
N PRO A 74 -1.12 30.29 20.62
CA PRO A 74 0.32 30.09 20.44
C PRO A 74 0.71 28.82 21.21
N GLY A 75 0.36 27.66 20.65
CA GLY A 75 0.41 26.39 21.37
C GLY A 75 0.01 25.15 20.58
N GLU A 76 -0.40 25.25 19.31
CA GLU A 76 -0.21 24.10 18.43
C GLU A 76 1.28 23.99 18.14
N LYS A 77 1.97 23.20 18.97
CA LYS A 77 3.23 22.57 18.56
C LYS A 77 2.91 21.86 17.25
N LYS A 78 3.15 22.52 16.10
CA LYS A 78 3.35 21.80 14.84
C LYS A 78 4.45 20.81 15.17
N LYS A 79 4.09 19.53 15.37
CA LYS A 79 5.07 18.46 15.51
C LYS A 79 6.04 18.67 14.35
N PRO A 80 7.37 18.70 14.60
CA PRO A 80 8.33 18.90 13.54
C PRO A 80 7.98 17.93 12.43
N ASP A 81 7.92 18.43 11.20
CA ASP A 81 7.67 17.67 9.98
C ASP A 81 8.83 16.66 9.86
N LYS A 82 8.72 15.56 10.61
CA LYS A 82 9.64 14.43 10.55
C LYS A 82 9.33 13.82 9.21
N ARG A 83 10.09 14.19 8.19
CA ARG A 83 10.05 13.53 6.88
C ARG A 83 9.99 12.03 7.13
N ALA A 84 8.85 11.46 6.77
CA ALA A 84 8.52 10.06 6.87
C ALA A 84 9.34 9.31 5.81
N ASP A 85 10.65 9.20 6.05
CA ASP A 85 11.60 8.60 5.13
C ASP A 85 11.72 7.08 5.35
N GLY A 86 11.17 6.55 6.45
CA GLY A 86 11.30 5.15 6.84
C GLY A 86 10.67 4.21 5.81
N ILE A 87 9.45 4.52 5.38
CA ILE A 87 8.75 3.73 4.35
C ILE A 87 9.54 3.70 3.05
N PHE A 88 10.11 4.84 2.65
CA PHE A 88 10.88 4.95 1.41
C PHE A 88 12.09 4.02 1.43
N TRP A 89 12.83 3.99 2.55
CA TRP A 89 13.98 3.10 2.67
C TRP A 89 13.61 1.62 2.63
N ILE A 90 12.51 1.21 3.28
CA ILE A 90 12.07 -0.19 3.25
C ILE A 90 11.65 -0.57 1.82
N LEU A 91 10.89 0.29 1.12
CA LEU A 91 10.51 0.06 -0.27
C LEU A 91 11.75 -0.04 -1.18
N LEU A 92 12.72 0.86 -0.99
CA LEU A 92 13.96 0.88 -1.76
C LEU A 92 14.76 -0.41 -1.57
N ILE A 93 14.87 -0.92 -0.34
CA ILE A 93 15.58 -2.18 -0.07
C ILE A 93 14.86 -3.36 -0.71
N ASN A 94 13.52 -3.46 -0.59
CA ASN A 94 12.76 -4.54 -1.20
C ASN A 94 12.83 -4.53 -2.74
N LEU A 95 12.85 -3.34 -3.34
CA LEU A 95 13.06 -3.19 -4.78
C LEU A 95 14.51 -3.53 -5.16
N GLY A 96 15.48 -3.05 -4.38
CA GLY A 96 16.91 -3.28 -4.60
C GLY A 96 17.28 -4.75 -4.53
N THR A 97 16.78 -5.50 -3.54
CA THR A 97 17.00 -6.96 -3.44
C THR A 97 16.39 -7.71 -4.61
N PHE A 98 15.20 -7.32 -5.07
CA PHE A 98 14.57 -7.94 -6.23
C PHE A 98 15.35 -7.66 -7.52
N LEU A 99 15.78 -6.42 -7.74
CA LEU A 99 16.60 -6.05 -8.90
C LEU A 99 17.97 -6.74 -8.85
N ALA A 100 18.58 -6.85 -7.67
CA ALA A 100 19.82 -7.59 -7.48
C ALA A 100 19.67 -9.08 -7.85
N ASP A 101 18.56 -9.71 -7.49
CA ASP A 101 18.27 -11.12 -7.83
C ASP A 101 18.00 -11.30 -9.33
N HIS A 102 17.14 -10.46 -9.91
CA HIS A 102 16.66 -10.65 -11.29
C HIS A 102 17.61 -10.08 -12.36
N LEU A 103 18.26 -8.95 -12.11
CA LEU A 103 19.16 -8.32 -13.09
C LEU A 103 20.57 -8.89 -13.01
N PHE A 104 21.09 -9.05 -11.79
CA PHE A 104 22.48 -9.43 -11.59
C PHE A 104 22.65 -10.94 -11.32
N GLN A 105 21.55 -11.70 -11.25
CA GLN A 105 21.52 -13.17 -11.03
C GLN A 105 22.45 -13.63 -9.91
N VAL A 106 22.42 -12.86 -8.83
CA VAL A 106 23.40 -12.94 -7.78
C VAL A 106 23.11 -14.16 -6.92
N GLY A 107 23.92 -15.21 -7.08
CA GLY A 107 23.71 -16.50 -6.42
C GLY A 107 23.60 -16.42 -4.90
N TRP A 108 24.25 -15.45 -4.25
CA TRP A 108 24.21 -15.30 -2.80
C TRP A 108 22.85 -14.79 -2.26
N ILE A 109 21.97 -14.24 -3.09
CA ILE A 109 20.62 -13.84 -2.66
C ILE A 109 19.77 -15.07 -2.29
N ARG A 110 20.02 -16.21 -2.95
CA ARG A 110 19.36 -17.48 -2.61
C ARG A 110 19.73 -18.01 -1.22
N GLU A 111 20.85 -17.57 -0.67
CA GLU A 111 21.25 -17.89 0.71
C GLU A 111 20.46 -17.08 1.76
N LEU A 112 19.85 -15.97 1.34
CA LEU A 112 18.99 -15.14 2.18
C LEU A 112 17.58 -15.74 2.34
N TYR A 113 17.24 -16.74 1.51
CA TYR A 113 15.94 -17.40 1.54
C TYR A 113 15.85 -18.29 2.78
N LEU A 114 14.67 -18.36 3.38
CA LEU A 114 14.47 -19.20 4.55
C LEU A 114 14.29 -20.65 4.12
N HIS A 115 15.35 -21.44 4.28
CA HIS A 115 15.33 -22.87 4.03
C HIS A 115 14.91 -23.60 5.30
N HIS A 116 13.76 -24.28 5.28
CA HIS A 116 13.18 -24.87 6.48
C HIS A 116 13.96 -26.08 7.01
N ASN A 117 14.77 -26.71 6.15
CA ASN A 117 15.59 -27.86 6.51
C ASN A 117 16.77 -27.48 7.43
N GLN A 118 17.41 -26.34 7.14
CA GLN A 118 18.58 -25.84 7.84
C GLN A 118 18.49 -24.31 7.98
N PRO A 119 17.58 -23.79 8.82
CA PRO A 119 17.38 -22.36 8.95
C PRO A 119 18.60 -21.71 9.61
N ARG A 120 19.07 -20.60 9.05
CA ARG A 120 20.06 -19.73 9.70
C ARG A 120 19.34 -18.56 10.35
N TRP A 121 19.86 -18.08 11.49
CA TRP A 121 19.21 -17.04 12.28
C TRP A 121 18.94 -15.75 11.50
N TYR A 122 19.84 -15.36 10.58
CA TYR A 122 19.65 -14.16 9.77
C TYR A 122 18.56 -14.32 8.70
N GLN A 123 18.26 -15.55 8.25
CA GLN A 123 17.27 -15.81 7.21
C GLN A 123 15.85 -15.44 7.64
N PHE A 124 15.56 -15.49 8.94
CA PHE A 124 14.26 -15.04 9.46
C PHE A 124 14.00 -13.56 9.19
N ILE A 125 15.05 -12.74 9.07
CA ILE A 125 14.93 -11.32 8.76
C ILE A 125 15.15 -11.08 7.27
N THR A 126 16.19 -11.67 6.68
CA THR A 126 16.57 -11.38 5.29
C THR A 126 15.56 -11.93 4.28
N ALA A 127 14.90 -13.05 4.57
CA ALA A 127 13.88 -13.62 3.69
C ALA A 127 12.67 -12.70 3.51
N THR A 128 12.41 -11.79 4.46
CA THR A 128 11.34 -10.78 4.38
C THR A 128 11.56 -9.80 3.23
N PHE A 129 12.81 -9.55 2.83
CA PHE A 129 13.14 -8.62 1.75
C PHE A 129 13.23 -9.30 0.37
N CYS A 130 13.20 -10.63 0.31
CA CYS A 130 13.39 -11.39 -0.93
C CYS A 130 12.05 -11.68 -1.61
N HIS A 131 11.97 -11.58 -2.94
CA HIS A 131 10.73 -11.79 -3.70
C HIS A 131 10.95 -12.67 -4.93
N PHE A 132 10.06 -13.66 -5.13
CA PHE A 132 10.18 -14.64 -6.21
C PHE A 132 9.88 -14.08 -7.61
N ASN A 133 8.89 -13.21 -7.72
CA ASN A 133 8.41 -12.69 -8.99
C ASN A 133 7.89 -11.26 -8.85
N TRP A 134 7.72 -10.58 -9.99
CA TRP A 134 7.29 -9.19 -10.04
C TRP A 134 5.91 -8.96 -9.42
N ASN A 135 4.94 -9.84 -9.67
CA ASN A 135 3.58 -9.71 -9.13
C ASN A 135 3.54 -9.83 -7.60
N HIS A 136 4.39 -10.70 -7.04
CA HIS A 136 4.55 -10.86 -5.61
C HIS A 136 5.21 -9.62 -4.99
N LEU A 137 6.24 -9.06 -5.64
CA LEU A 137 6.85 -7.81 -5.18
C LEU A 137 5.86 -6.65 -5.24
N SER A 138 5.22 -6.42 -6.38
CA SER A 138 4.36 -5.23 -6.59
C SER A 138 3.19 -5.18 -5.63
N SER A 139 2.54 -6.31 -5.37
CA SER A 139 1.46 -6.41 -4.37
C SER A 139 1.96 -6.15 -2.95
N ASN A 140 3.12 -6.69 -2.57
CA ASN A 140 3.71 -6.43 -1.26
C ASN A 140 4.11 -4.97 -1.09
N LEU A 141 4.76 -4.35 -2.09
CA LEU A 141 5.13 -2.93 -2.04
C LEU A 141 3.89 -2.02 -1.93
N PHE A 142 2.81 -2.35 -2.64
CA PHE A 142 1.56 -1.60 -2.58
C PHE A 142 0.96 -1.60 -1.17
N PHE A 143 0.77 -2.79 -0.56
CA PHE A 143 0.23 -2.88 0.79
C PHE A 143 1.20 -2.39 1.85
N LEU A 144 2.50 -2.59 1.65
CA LEU A 144 3.53 -2.04 2.52
C LEU A 144 3.48 -0.53 2.54
N TYR A 145 3.37 0.13 1.38
CA TYR A 145 3.22 1.58 1.30
C TYR A 145 1.97 2.05 2.05
N ILE A 146 0.83 1.39 1.88
CA ILE A 146 -0.41 1.77 2.57
C ILE A 146 -0.26 1.58 4.09
N PHE A 147 -0.08 0.36 4.56
CA PHE A 147 -0.07 0.08 6.01
C PHE A 147 1.16 0.62 6.70
N GLY A 148 2.31 0.62 6.03
CA GLY A 148 3.54 1.18 6.55
C GLY A 148 3.46 2.70 6.71
N LYS A 149 2.81 3.43 5.78
CA LYS A 149 2.56 4.87 5.97
C LYS A 149 1.63 5.13 7.16
N LEU A 150 0.58 4.32 7.33
CA LEU A 150 -0.29 4.43 8.50
C LEU A 150 0.50 4.23 9.81
N VAL A 151 1.38 3.22 9.87
CA VAL A 151 2.19 2.97 11.07
C VAL A 151 3.25 4.07 11.27
N GLU A 152 3.86 4.56 10.20
CA GLU A 152 4.86 5.64 10.28
C GLU A 152 4.26 6.97 10.74
N GLU A 153 3.01 7.27 10.37
CA GLU A 153 2.30 8.47 10.85
C GLU A 153 2.00 8.39 12.36
N GLU A 154 1.72 7.20 12.90
CA GLU A 154 1.35 7.00 14.31
C GLU A 154 2.60 6.81 15.21
N GLU A 155 3.52 5.93 14.82
CA GLU A 155 4.69 5.50 15.61
C GLU A 155 6.00 6.17 15.16
N GLY A 156 6.03 6.79 13.98
CA GLY A 156 7.24 7.34 13.37
C GLY A 156 8.07 6.30 12.61
N GLY A 157 9.11 6.77 11.91
CA GLY A 157 9.95 5.92 11.06
C GLY A 157 10.65 4.79 11.83
N PHE A 158 11.16 5.05 13.04
CA PHE A 158 11.80 4.00 13.86
C PHE A 158 10.80 2.91 14.28
N GLY A 159 9.58 3.31 14.66
CA GLY A 159 8.50 2.37 15.00
C GLY A 159 8.12 1.49 13.81
N LEU A 160 7.98 2.09 12.62
CA LEU A 160 7.75 1.34 11.38
C LEU A 160 8.83 0.27 11.13
N TRP A 161 10.11 0.63 11.23
CA TRP A 161 11.21 -0.30 11.03
C TRP A 161 11.18 -1.46 12.02
N LEU A 162 10.99 -1.16 13.31
CA LEU A 162 10.92 -2.17 14.35
C LEU A 162 9.72 -3.10 14.13
N SER A 163 8.53 -2.55 13.86
CA SER A 163 7.33 -3.33 13.58
C SER A 163 7.49 -4.20 12.34
N TYR A 164 8.08 -3.69 11.26
CA TYR A 164 8.31 -4.45 10.03
C TYR A 164 9.24 -5.66 10.27
N ILE A 165 10.37 -5.45 10.95
CA ILE A 165 11.33 -6.53 11.24
C ILE A 165 10.74 -7.55 12.22
N LEU A 166 10.11 -7.11 13.31
CA LEU A 166 9.56 -8.02 14.31
C LEU A 166 8.42 -8.86 13.74
N THR A 167 7.50 -8.24 13.01
CA THR A 167 6.38 -8.97 12.40
C THR A 167 6.84 -9.86 11.25
N GLY A 168 7.81 -9.42 10.45
CA GLY A 168 8.42 -10.23 9.40
C GLY A 168 9.13 -11.46 9.97
N ALA A 169 9.99 -11.27 10.97
CA ALA A 169 10.70 -12.35 11.65
C ALA A 169 9.74 -13.30 12.36
N GLY A 170 8.71 -12.77 13.04
CA GLY A 170 7.67 -13.57 13.68
C GLY A 170 6.87 -14.40 12.68
N ALA A 171 6.47 -13.82 11.55
CA ALA A 171 5.76 -14.55 10.50
C ALA A 171 6.64 -15.64 9.85
N ASN A 172 7.93 -15.38 9.66
CA ASN A 172 8.90 -16.36 9.18
C ASN A 172 9.13 -17.49 10.19
N LEU A 173 9.18 -17.17 11.49
CA LEU A 173 9.28 -18.16 12.56
C LEU A 173 8.04 -19.07 12.60
N VAL A 174 6.84 -18.48 12.54
CA VAL A 174 5.58 -19.22 12.48
C VAL A 174 5.52 -20.08 11.22
N SER A 175 5.96 -19.54 10.06
CA SER A 175 6.03 -20.30 8.82
C SER A 175 6.94 -21.51 8.97
N TRP A 176 8.12 -21.35 9.58
CA TRP A 176 9.06 -22.44 9.85
C TRP A 176 8.48 -23.54 10.76
N LEU A 177 7.67 -23.17 11.75
CA LEU A 177 7.05 -24.13 12.68
C LEU A 177 5.90 -24.92 12.04
N ILE A 178 5.20 -24.35 11.06
CA ILE A 178 3.96 -24.91 10.49
C ILE A 178 4.20 -25.63 9.15
N LEU A 179 5.13 -25.15 8.34
CA LEU A 179 5.38 -25.70 7.00
C LEU A 179 6.33 -26.91 7.05
N PRO A 180 6.26 -27.79 6.03
CA PRO A 180 7.16 -28.94 5.95
C PRO A 180 8.61 -28.49 5.70
N ARG A 181 9.58 -29.29 6.15
CA ARG A 181 11.01 -28.94 6.10
C ARG A 181 11.60 -28.76 4.70
N ASN A 182 10.93 -29.25 3.66
CA ASN A 182 11.33 -29.07 2.26
C ASN A 182 10.77 -27.77 1.65
N ALA A 183 10.01 -26.97 2.41
CA ALA A 183 9.54 -25.67 1.97
C ALA A 183 10.65 -24.61 2.04
N VAL A 184 10.50 -23.61 1.18
CA VAL A 184 11.30 -22.38 1.19
C VAL A 184 10.33 -21.21 1.32
N SER A 185 10.59 -20.32 2.28
CA SER A 185 9.76 -19.12 2.50
C SER A 185 10.52 -17.87 2.08
N ILE A 186 9.85 -17.00 1.32
CA ILE A 186 10.34 -15.71 0.86
C ILE A 186 9.18 -14.73 0.73
N GLY A 187 9.43 -13.46 1.04
CA GLY A 187 8.49 -12.37 0.82
C GLY A 187 8.21 -11.50 2.04
N ALA A 188 7.80 -10.26 1.76
CA ALA A 188 7.43 -9.29 2.80
C ALA A 188 6.01 -9.51 3.35
N SER A 189 5.23 -10.44 2.80
CA SER A 189 3.79 -10.56 3.08
C SER A 189 3.47 -10.77 4.56
N GLY A 190 4.28 -11.56 5.27
CA GLY A 190 4.16 -11.72 6.73
C GLY A 190 4.34 -10.41 7.49
N ALA A 191 5.34 -9.60 7.10
CA ALA A 191 5.56 -8.28 7.70
C ALA A 191 4.43 -7.30 7.35
N VAL A 192 3.92 -7.33 6.11
CA VAL A 192 2.81 -6.48 5.67
C VAL A 192 1.52 -6.78 6.45
N PHE A 193 1.15 -8.05 6.60
CA PHE A 193 -0.01 -8.44 7.42
C PHE A 193 0.21 -8.09 8.90
N GLY A 194 1.44 -8.18 9.39
CA GLY A 194 1.80 -7.73 10.72
C GLY A 194 1.65 -6.22 10.91
N LEU A 195 2.11 -5.41 9.95
CA LEU A 195 1.92 -3.95 9.96
C LEU A 195 0.44 -3.59 9.90
N PHE A 196 -0.37 -4.31 9.13
CA PHE A 196 -1.82 -4.17 9.16
C PHE A 196 -2.35 -4.41 10.58
N ALA A 197 -1.97 -5.52 11.22
CA ALA A 197 -2.40 -5.82 12.59
C ALA A 197 -1.93 -4.75 13.60
N VAL A 198 -0.69 -4.26 13.49
CA VAL A 198 -0.17 -3.17 14.33
C VAL A 198 -0.97 -1.89 14.12
N SER A 199 -1.24 -1.50 12.87
CA SER A 199 -2.02 -0.29 12.56
C SER A 199 -3.43 -0.32 13.17
N VAL A 200 -4.07 -1.49 13.15
CA VAL A 200 -5.39 -1.70 13.76
C VAL A 200 -5.28 -1.69 15.28
N LEU A 201 -4.28 -2.37 15.85
CA LEU A 201 -4.10 -2.46 17.30
C LEU A 201 -3.79 -1.09 17.92
N VAL A 202 -2.93 -0.29 17.28
CA VAL A 202 -2.59 1.07 17.73
C VAL A 202 -3.84 1.94 17.76
N LYS A 203 -4.62 1.96 16.67
CA LYS A 203 -5.89 2.70 16.62
C LYS A 203 -6.88 2.22 17.69
N MET A 204 -7.04 0.90 17.84
CA MET A 204 -7.99 0.33 18.80
C MET A 204 -7.56 0.59 20.27
N SER A 205 -6.25 0.59 20.56
CA SER A 205 -5.70 0.79 21.92
C SER A 205 -6.01 2.17 22.53
N LEU A 206 -6.27 3.17 21.70
CA LEU A 206 -6.69 4.49 22.16
C LEU A 206 -8.13 4.48 22.70
N ASP A 207 -8.99 3.63 22.11
CA ASP A 207 -10.38 3.49 22.55
C ASP A 207 -10.52 2.53 23.74
N TRP A 208 -9.65 1.52 23.87
CA TRP A 208 -9.67 0.60 25.02
C TRP A 208 -9.52 1.32 26.36
N ARG A 209 -8.74 2.42 26.43
CA ARG A 209 -8.65 3.24 27.64
C ARG A 209 -9.99 3.87 28.00
N LYS A 210 -10.73 4.39 27.01
CA LYS A 210 -12.06 4.98 27.21
C LYS A 210 -13.10 3.92 27.56
N ILE A 211 -13.01 2.74 26.95
CA ILE A 211 -13.87 1.58 27.29
C ILE A 211 -13.61 1.14 28.73
N LEU A 212 -12.35 1.08 29.15
CA LEU A 212 -11.98 0.71 30.52
C LEU A 212 -12.44 1.77 31.54
N GLU A 213 -12.25 3.06 31.24
CA GLU A 213 -12.77 4.17 32.07
C GLU A 213 -14.29 4.12 32.18
N ALA A 214 -15.01 3.88 31.07
CA ALA A 214 -16.45 3.71 31.06
C ALA A 214 -16.91 2.47 31.84
N LEU A 215 -16.15 1.37 31.81
CA LEU A 215 -16.43 0.17 32.61
C LEU A 215 -16.28 0.44 34.10
N ILE A 216 -15.18 1.10 34.50
CA ILE A 216 -14.90 1.44 35.91
C ILE A 216 -15.93 2.43 36.44
N LEU A 217 -16.19 3.54 35.73
CA LEU A 217 -17.18 4.55 36.11
C LEU A 217 -18.61 4.04 36.03
N GLY A 218 -18.90 3.16 35.07
CA GLY A 218 -20.20 2.52 34.90
C GLY A 218 -20.61 1.68 36.11
N GLN A 219 -19.67 0.97 36.74
CA GLN A 219 -19.95 0.20 37.95
C GLN A 219 -20.38 1.10 39.13
N PHE A 220 -19.75 2.27 39.31
CA PHE A 220 -20.14 3.22 40.36
C PHE A 220 -21.51 3.88 40.12
N VAL A 221 -21.91 4.04 38.85
CA VAL A 221 -23.25 4.56 38.50
C VAL A 221 -24.33 3.51 38.72
N VAL A 222 -24.04 2.23 38.47
CA VAL A 222 -25.00 1.14 38.66
C VAL A 222 -25.24 0.83 40.15
N GLU A 223 -24.27 1.01 41.03
CA GLU A 223 -24.45 0.84 42.48
C GLU A 223 -25.29 1.95 43.14
N LYS A 224 -25.57 3.05 42.42
CA LYS A 224 -26.29 4.23 42.94
C LYS A 224 -27.76 4.29 42.52
N VAL A 225 -28.25 3.31 41.74
CA VAL A 225 -29.65 3.17 41.29
C VAL A 225 -30.25 1.92 41.90
#